data_AF-A0A1C4A030-F1
#
_entry.id   AF-A0A1C4A030-F1
#
_cell.length_a   1.000
_cell.length_b   1.000
_cell.length_c   1.000
_cell.angle_alpha   90.00
_cell.angle_beta   90.00
_cell.angle_gamma   90.00
#
_symmetry.space_group_name_H-M   'P 1'
#
loop_
_entity.id
_entity.type
_entity.pdbx_description
1 polymer ?
#
loop_
_entity_poly.entity_id
_entity_poly.type
_entity_poly.pdbx_seq_one_letter_code
_entity_poly.pdbx_strand_id
1 'polypeptide(L)'
;MKILIFILITFAAGAAYADTYQQITTSNKPRTLVTGPDTFKNRLRYWFLMDDGNPSVYEVVEKNRKGEWVNVVHPDQNPVLIIKGNTLRIEHRDGNKLISMEQFARTTD
;
A
#
# COMPACT_ATOMS: atom_id res chain seq x y z
N MET A 1 27.10 -19.87 15.01
CA MET A 1 25.88 -20.33 14.30
C MET A 1 24.96 -19.14 14.10
N LYS A 2 24.79 -18.65 12.86
CA LYS A 2 23.81 -17.61 12.52
C LYS A 2 22.57 -18.32 11.96
N ILE A 3 21.46 -18.23 12.67
CA ILE A 3 20.20 -18.85 12.27
C ILE A 3 19.63 -17.99 11.13
N LEU A 4 19.69 -18.53 9.91
CA LEU A 4 19.00 -18.00 8.73
C LEU A 4 17.52 -18.40 8.87
N ILE A 5 16.65 -17.45 9.18
CA ILE A 5 15.21 -17.69 9.15
C ILE A 5 14.75 -17.53 7.70
N PHE A 6 14.60 -18.66 7.01
CA PHE A 6 13.88 -18.73 5.73
C PHE A 6 12.38 -18.60 6.03
N ILE A 7 11.82 -17.42 5.78
CA ILE A 7 10.36 -17.24 5.74
C ILE A 7 9.90 -17.74 4.35
N LEU A 8 9.53 -19.03 4.29
CA LEU A 8 8.96 -19.64 3.10
C LEU A 8 7.44 -19.44 3.13
N ILE A 9 6.94 -18.38 2.50
CA ILE A 9 5.50 -18.22 2.26
C ILE A 9 5.19 -18.77 0.86
N THR A 10 4.67 -20.00 0.82
CA THR A 10 4.11 -20.59 -0.40
C THR A 10 2.75 -19.97 -0.71
N PHE A 11 2.73 -18.86 -1.45
CA PHE A 11 1.55 -18.41 -2.20
C PHE A 11 1.62 -18.98 -3.63
N ALA A 12 1.18 -20.22 -3.80
CA ALA A 12 1.02 -20.82 -5.12
C ALA A 12 -0.33 -20.38 -5.73
N ALA A 13 -0.30 -19.26 -6.47
CA ALA A 13 -1.10 -18.97 -7.68
C ALA A 13 -1.20 -17.45 -7.87
N GLY A 14 -0.20 -16.88 -8.53
CA GLY A 14 -0.10 -15.46 -8.83
C GLY A 14 1.21 -14.90 -8.34
N ALA A 15 2.30 -15.13 -9.09
CA ALA A 15 3.48 -14.28 -8.99
C ALA A 15 3.07 -12.88 -9.46
N ALA A 16 2.43 -12.15 -8.57
CA ALA A 16 1.93 -10.83 -8.84
C ALA A 16 2.63 -9.91 -7.86
N TYR A 17 3.63 -9.26 -8.43
CA TYR A 17 4.57 -8.33 -7.84
C TYR A 17 3.89 -7.48 -6.76
N ALA A 18 4.21 -7.78 -5.50
CA ALA A 18 3.89 -6.89 -4.42
C ALA A 18 4.91 -5.75 -4.44
N ASP A 19 4.44 -4.52 -4.31
CA ASP A 19 5.31 -3.36 -4.26
C ASP A 19 5.40 -2.83 -2.84
N THR A 20 6.63 -2.68 -2.37
CA THR A 20 6.93 -2.15 -1.04
C THR A 20 7.32 -0.67 -1.15
N TYR A 21 6.78 0.12 -0.24
CA TYR A 21 7.01 1.56 -0.18
C TYR A 21 7.36 1.98 1.25
N GLN A 22 8.35 2.85 1.40
CA GLN A 22 8.74 3.44 2.68
C GLN A 22 8.22 4.87 2.78
N GLN A 23 7.63 5.23 3.92
CA GLN A 23 7.10 6.57 4.15
C GLN A 23 8.22 7.62 4.08
N ILE A 24 8.00 8.68 3.30
CA ILE A 24 8.86 9.85 3.20
C ILE A 24 8.47 10.80 4.34
N THR A 25 9.08 10.63 5.51
CA THR A 25 8.85 11.48 6.69
C THR A 25 10.15 11.76 7.43
N THR A 26 10.21 12.87 8.17
CA THR A 26 11.29 13.17 9.13
C THR A 26 11.09 12.47 10.49
N SER A 27 10.02 11.69 10.65
CA SER A 27 9.75 10.91 11.85
C SER A 27 10.78 9.79 12.04
N ASN A 28 11.15 9.54 13.30
CA ASN A 28 12.10 8.49 13.70
C ASN A 28 11.58 7.05 13.44
N LYS A 29 10.31 6.89 13.04
CA LYS A 29 9.70 5.60 12.68
C LYS A 29 8.87 5.73 11.40
N PRO A 30 9.49 5.70 10.21
CA PRO A 30 8.75 5.70 8.94
C PRO A 30 7.99 4.38 8.76
N ARG A 31 6.72 4.46 8.36
CA ARG A 31 5.91 3.27 8.09
C ARG A 31 6.28 2.63 6.75
N THR A 32 6.12 1.31 6.68
CA THR A 32 6.22 0.55 5.44
C THR A 32 4.83 0.17 4.95
N LEU A 33 4.54 0.47 3.69
CA LEU A 33 3.30 0.14 3.02
C LEU A 33 3.59 -0.87 1.91
N VAL A 34 2.78 -1.90 1.83
CA VAL A 34 2.86 -2.91 0.78
C VAL A 34 1.57 -2.87 -0.04
N THR A 35 1.71 -2.94 -1.36
CA THR A 35 0.58 -3.14 -2.27
C THR A 35 0.71 -4.46 -3.00
N GLY A 36 -0.41 -5.06 -3.39
CA GLY A 36 -0.44 -6.28 -4.19
C GLY A 36 -1.74 -6.37 -4.98
N PRO A 37 -1.83 -7.27 -5.97
CA PRO A 37 -3.08 -7.47 -6.69
C PRO A 37 -4.20 -7.93 -5.75
N ASP A 38 -5.44 -7.69 -6.14
CA ASP A 38 -6.60 -8.35 -5.59
C ASP A 38 -7.12 -9.46 -6.55
N THR A 39 -8.04 -10.29 -6.06
CA THR A 39 -8.69 -11.34 -6.87
C THR A 39 -9.47 -10.74 -8.04
N PHE A 40 -10.07 -9.57 -7.86
CA PHE A 40 -10.81 -8.90 -8.91
C PHE A 40 -9.89 -8.03 -9.79
N LYS A 41 -10.10 -8.10 -11.11
CA LYS A 41 -9.41 -7.22 -12.06
C LYS A 41 -9.68 -5.76 -11.71
N ASN A 42 -8.67 -4.91 -11.86
CA ASN A 42 -8.69 -3.49 -11.50
C ASN A 42 -8.79 -3.19 -10.00
N ARG A 43 -8.57 -4.17 -9.14
CA ARG A 43 -8.44 -3.96 -7.69
C ARG A 43 -7.03 -4.25 -7.21
N LEU A 44 -6.69 -3.56 -6.13
CA LEU A 44 -5.41 -3.64 -5.44
C LEU A 44 -5.71 -3.78 -3.95
N ARG A 45 -4.91 -4.59 -3.27
CA ARG A 45 -4.85 -4.65 -1.81
C ARG A 45 -3.67 -3.83 -1.34
N TYR A 46 -3.82 -3.10 -0.25
CA TYR A 46 -2.68 -2.51 0.44
C TYR A 46 -2.78 -2.73 1.95
N TRP A 47 -1.64 -2.82 2.61
CA TRP A 47 -1.55 -2.96 4.06
C TRP A 47 -0.24 -2.33 4.55
N PHE A 48 -0.18 -2.05 5.85
CA PHE A 48 1.05 -1.60 6.50
C PHE A 48 1.76 -2.78 7.16
N LEU A 49 3.09 -2.72 7.23
CA LEU A 49 3.84 -3.58 8.13
C LEU A 49 3.91 -2.90 9.51
N MET A 50 3.58 -3.65 10.54
CA MET A 50 3.70 -3.22 11.94
C MET A 50 5.16 -3.33 12.41
N ASP A 51 5.47 -2.77 13.59
CA ASP A 51 6.83 -2.76 14.17
C ASP A 51 7.42 -4.17 14.34
N ASP A 52 6.58 -5.20 14.46
CA ASP A 52 6.96 -6.62 14.57
C ASP A 52 7.09 -7.33 13.21
N GLY A 53 6.90 -6.60 12.11
CA GLY A 53 6.92 -7.13 10.74
C GLY A 53 5.61 -7.80 10.29
N ASN A 54 4.62 -7.94 11.17
CA ASN A 54 3.34 -8.51 10.79
C ASN A 54 2.52 -7.53 9.96
N PRO A 55 1.73 -8.01 8.97
CA PRO A 55 0.84 -7.16 8.20
C PRO A 55 -0.34 -6.68 9.05
N SER A 56 -0.75 -5.44 8.86
CA SER A 56 -2.05 -4.94 9.33
C SER A 56 -3.20 -5.60 8.56
N VAL A 57 -4.43 -5.30 8.98
CA VAL A 57 -5.61 -5.51 8.12
C VAL A 57 -5.36 -4.80 6.79
N TYR A 58 -5.67 -5.49 5.69
CA TYR A 58 -5.56 -4.92 4.36
C TYR A 58 -6.83 -4.17 3.97
N GLU A 59 -6.65 -3.15 3.15
CA GLU A 59 -7.71 -2.40 2.51
C GLU A 59 -7.78 -2.78 1.03
N VAL A 60 -8.98 -2.70 0.44
CA VAL A 60 -9.20 -2.97 -0.98
C VAL A 60 -9.56 -1.67 -1.69
N VAL A 61 -8.79 -1.35 -2.72
CA VAL A 61 -9.03 -0.19 -3.58
C VAL A 61 -9.28 -0.62 -5.01
N GLU A 62 -10.17 0.08 -5.69
CA GLU A 62 -10.50 -0.13 -7.10
C GLU A 62 -9.98 1.04 -7.94
N LYS A 63 -9.49 0.72 -9.14
CA LYS A 63 -8.92 1.70 -10.05
C LYS A 63 -10.01 2.64 -10.56
N ASN A 64 -9.94 3.91 -10.15
CA ASN A 64 -10.84 4.96 -10.64
C ASN A 64 -10.35 5.51 -11.98
N ARG A 65 -9.08 5.90 -12.05
CA ARG A 65 -8.42 6.41 -13.27
C ARG A 65 -6.94 6.07 -13.26
N LYS A 66 -6.19 6.49 -14.28
CA LYS A 66 -4.76 6.16 -14.41
C LYS A 66 -3.97 6.62 -13.17
N GLY A 67 -3.48 5.64 -12.40
CA GLY A 67 -2.69 5.87 -11.19
C GLY A 67 -3.50 6.30 -9.97
N GLU A 68 -4.84 6.29 -10.03
CA GLU A 68 -5.71 6.67 -8.91
C GLU A 68 -6.63 5.51 -8.54
N TRP A 69 -6.68 5.20 -7.26
CA TRP A 69 -7.46 4.10 -6.70
C TRP A 69 -8.27 4.60 -5.51
N VAL A 70 -9.50 4.12 -5.40
CA VAL A 70 -10.47 4.54 -4.37
C VAL A 70 -10.90 3.35 -3.55
N ASN A 71 -11.15 3.57 -2.25
CA ASN A 71 -11.60 2.50 -1.36
C ASN A 71 -12.96 1.95 -1.83
N VAL A 72 -13.11 0.63 -1.89
CA VAL A 72 -14.33 -0.03 -2.37
C VAL A 72 -15.50 0.12 -1.39
N VAL A 73 -15.22 0.16 -0.09
CA VAL A 73 -16.23 0.22 0.97
C VAL A 73 -16.70 1.64 1.20
N HIS A 74 -15.78 2.61 1.11
CA HIS A 74 -16.01 4.01 1.45
C HIS A 74 -15.45 4.94 0.36
N PRO A 75 -16.03 4.95 -0.86
CA PRO A 75 -15.48 5.68 -2.01
C PRO A 75 -15.52 7.21 -1.86
N ASP A 76 -16.36 7.71 -0.96
CA ASP A 76 -16.60 9.14 -0.67
C ASP A 76 -15.85 9.65 0.57
N GLN A 77 -15.37 8.76 1.43
CA GLN A 77 -14.89 9.11 2.79
C GLN A 77 -13.44 8.70 3.09
N ASN A 78 -12.78 7.91 2.24
CA ASN A 78 -11.52 7.25 2.61
C ASN A 78 -10.47 7.29 1.51
N PRO A 79 -9.18 7.17 1.89
CA PRO A 79 -8.15 7.90 1.18
C PRO A 79 -7.96 7.44 -0.25
N VAL A 80 -7.70 8.41 -1.11
CA VAL A 80 -7.38 8.17 -2.50
C VAL A 80 -5.93 7.75 -2.58
N LEU A 81 -5.69 6.52 -3.05
CA LEU A 81 -4.35 6.01 -3.29
C LEU A 81 -3.89 6.47 -4.67
N ILE A 82 -2.81 7.25 -4.72
CA ILE A 82 -2.23 7.75 -5.97
C ILE A 82 -0.86 7.11 -6.17
N ILE A 83 -0.73 6.27 -7.21
CA ILE A 83 0.51 5.60 -7.57
C ILE A 83 1.04 6.23 -8.86
N LYS A 84 2.22 6.85 -8.77
CA LYS A 84 2.90 7.51 -9.89
C LYS A 84 4.38 7.13 -9.90
N GLY A 85 4.76 6.26 -10.83
CA GLY A 85 6.14 5.76 -10.92
C GLY A 85 6.56 5.09 -9.61
N ASN A 86 7.64 5.59 -9.01
CA ASN A 86 8.19 5.07 -7.75
C ASN A 86 7.62 5.79 -6.51
N THR A 87 6.53 6.54 -6.65
CA THR A 87 5.89 7.23 -5.52
C THR A 87 4.46 6.78 -5.33
N LEU A 88 4.07 6.65 -4.07
CA LEU A 88 2.71 6.38 -3.64
C LEU A 88 2.28 7.46 -2.66
N ARG A 89 1.06 7.97 -2.84
CA ARG A 89 0.44 8.95 -1.93
C ARG A 89 -0.89 8.41 -1.43
N ILE A 90 -1.13 8.58 -0.14
CA ILE A 90 -2.44 8.39 0.48
C ILE A 90 -2.99 9.79 0.74
N GLU A 91 -4.08 10.14 0.06
CA GLU A 91 -4.72 11.45 0.21
C GLU A 91 -6.02 11.31 1.00
N HIS A 92 -6.09 11.95 2.17
CA HIS A 92 -7.31 12.05 2.95
C HIS A 92 -8.07 13.29 2.51
N ARG A 93 -9.28 13.08 1.95
CA ARG A 93 -10.10 14.13 1.38
C ARG A 93 -11.46 14.19 2.07
N ASP A 94 -11.99 15.41 2.17
CA ASP A 94 -13.38 15.68 2.52
C ASP A 94 -14.06 16.25 1.28
N GLY A 95 -14.84 15.39 0.59
CA GLY A 95 -15.27 15.64 -0.78
C GLY A 95 -14.09 15.87 -1.73
N ASN A 96 -14.05 17.04 -2.38
CA ASN A 96 -12.97 17.42 -3.29
C ASN A 96 -11.79 18.15 -2.62
N LYS A 97 -11.87 18.39 -1.30
CA LYS A 97 -10.84 19.13 -0.56
C LYS A 97 -9.82 18.17 0.04
N LEU A 98 -8.54 18.37 -0.27
CA LEU A 98 -7.45 17.66 0.39
C LEU A 98 -7.28 18.18 1.83
N ILE A 99 -7.40 17.28 2.82
CA ILE A 99 -7.24 17.59 4.24
C ILE A 99 -5.84 17.26 4.71
N SER A 100 -5.34 16.07 4.36
CA SER A 100 -3.98 15.66 4.65
C SER A 100 -3.47 14.68 3.60
N MET A 101 -2.15 14.53 3.54
CA MET A 101 -1.53 13.54 2.66
C MET A 101 -0.35 12.87 3.32
N GLU A 102 -0.12 11.65 2.90
CA GLU A 102 1.06 10.88 3.23
C GLU A 102 1.76 10.46 1.95
N GLN A 103 3.09 10.45 1.95
CA GLN A 103 3.88 10.12 0.78
C GLN A 103 4.86 9.01 1.10
N PHE A 104 5.03 8.11 0.15
CA PHE A 104 5.88 6.93 0.23
C PHE A 104 6.71 6.80 -1.05
N ALA A 105 7.95 6.33 -0.91
CA ALA A 105 8.84 6.00 -2.02
C ALA A 105 8.97 4.48 -2.13
N ARG A 106 8.88 3.95 -3.36
CA ARG A 106 9.06 2.53 -3.64
C ARG A 106 10.48 2.14 -3.23
N THR A 107 10.60 1.06 -2.46
CA THR A 107 11.91 0.46 -2.17
C THR A 107 12.28 -0.42 -3.35
N THR A 108 13.43 -0.17 -3.96
CA THR A 108 14.04 -1.10 -4.90
C THR A 108 14.75 -2.18 -4.09
N ASP A 109 14.38 -3.44 -4.29
CA ASP A 109 15.22 -4.59 -3.94
C ASP A 109 16.51 -4.59 -4.76
#